data_AF-A0A819T8E1-F1
#
_entry.id   AF-A0A819T8E1-F1
#
_cell.length_a   1.000
_cell.length_b   1.000
_cell.length_c   1.000
_cell.angle_alpha   90.00
_cell.angle_beta   90.00
_cell.angle_gamma   90.00
#
_symmetry.space_group_name_H-M   'P 1'
#
loop_
_entity.id
_entity.type
_entity.pdbx_description
1 polymer ?
#
loop_
_entity_poly.entity_id
_entity_poly.type
_entity_poly.pdbx_seq_one_letter_code
_entity_poly.pdbx_strand_id
1 'polypeptide(L)'
;MKNGKIPFNRIGIRLGTASEDFYLREISNGIQNFYPLKSRQEQYNSLLAGIIDATFLDVGVAEYMTNNIYCNLTLVGSDIDKSAFGIVTPKQWLYAHDLDVNILSLREAGALDELKRKWFQSRTCSLSSEISTTIEVEALGGLFLSFAVITTLSLLLFLWKNDP
;
A
#
# COMPACT_ATOMS: atom_id res chain seq x y z
N MET A 1 -3.53 0.85 9.29
CA MET A 1 -4.17 1.99 9.99
C MET A 1 -4.75 1.65 11.36
N LYS A 2 -5.03 0.38 11.70
CA LYS A 2 -5.60 -0.02 13.02
C LYS A 2 -4.71 0.14 14.27
N ASN A 3 -3.47 0.64 14.17
CA ASN A 3 -2.55 0.76 15.31
C ASN A 3 -1.99 2.17 15.54
N GLY A 4 -2.66 3.24 15.08
CA GLY A 4 -2.32 4.62 15.47
C GLY A 4 -0.95 5.16 15.04
N LYS A 5 -0.30 4.57 14.03
CA LYS A 5 1.07 4.94 13.61
C LYS A 5 1.15 6.18 12.70
N ILE A 6 0.05 6.61 12.07
CA ILE A 6 0.04 7.74 11.14
C ILE A 6 -0.90 8.82 11.71
N PRO A 7 -0.42 10.04 11.97
CA PRO A 7 -1.28 11.12 12.43
C PRO A 7 -2.24 11.55 11.32
N PHE A 8 -3.48 11.94 11.69
CA PHE A 8 -4.53 12.22 10.71
C PHE A 8 -4.14 13.29 9.68
N ASN A 9 -3.38 14.31 10.08
CA ASN A 9 -2.87 15.36 9.20
C ASN A 9 -1.81 14.90 8.18
N ARG A 10 -1.34 13.65 8.25
CA ARG A 10 -0.45 13.01 7.26
C ARG A 10 -1.20 12.00 6.39
N ILE A 11 -2.52 11.91 6.53
CA ILE A 11 -3.38 11.14 5.63
C ILE A 11 -3.93 12.10 4.59
N GLY A 12 -3.56 11.91 3.33
CA GLY A 12 -4.02 12.73 2.22
C GLY A 12 -5.33 12.23 1.63
N ILE A 13 -6.32 13.11 1.52
CA ILE A 13 -7.63 12.78 0.93
C ILE A 13 -8.05 13.85 -0.07
N ARG A 14 -8.50 13.39 -1.24
CA ARG A 14 -8.94 14.28 -2.32
C ARG A 14 -10.39 14.72 -2.11
N LEU A 15 -10.61 16.04 -2.12
CA LEU A 15 -11.92 16.64 -1.88
C LEU A 15 -12.90 16.32 -3.02
N GLY A 16 -14.18 16.18 -2.68
CA GLY A 16 -15.28 15.87 -3.60
C GLY A 16 -15.23 14.46 -4.17
N THR A 17 -14.65 13.50 -3.45
CA THR A 17 -14.51 12.11 -3.92
C THR A 17 -15.17 11.12 -2.98
N ALA A 18 -15.48 9.93 -3.48
CA ALA A 18 -16.00 8.84 -2.66
C ALA A 18 -15.07 8.49 -1.48
N SER A 19 -13.75 8.66 -1.65
CA SER A 19 -12.77 8.47 -0.57
C SER A 19 -12.95 9.48 0.57
N GLU A 20 -13.35 10.71 0.28
CA GLU A 20 -13.68 11.71 1.30
C GLU A 20 -14.94 11.32 2.06
N ASP A 21 -16.01 11.00 1.34
CA ASP A 21 -17.28 10.57 1.96
C ASP A 21 -17.08 9.34 2.84
N PHE A 22 -16.30 8.37 2.36
CA PHE A 22 -15.95 7.16 3.12
C PHE A 22 -15.19 7.50 4.40
N TYR A 23 -14.14 8.33 4.31
CA TYR A 23 -13.33 8.67 5.47
C TYR A 23 -14.15 9.42 6.53
N LEU A 24 -14.94 10.41 6.10
CA LEU A 24 -15.80 11.17 6.99
C LEU A 24 -16.82 10.25 7.68
N ARG A 25 -17.42 9.31 6.96
CA ARG A 25 -18.43 8.41 7.52
C ARG A 25 -17.84 7.35 8.46
N GLU A 26 -16.78 6.68 8.03
CA GLU A 26 -16.31 5.44 8.69
C GLU A 26 -15.11 5.65 9.62
N ILE A 27 -14.30 6.69 9.39
CA ILE A 27 -13.01 6.84 10.09
C ILE A 27 -13.04 8.02 11.06
N SER A 28 -13.49 9.20 10.61
CA SER A 28 -13.41 10.42 11.41
C SER A 28 -14.74 10.89 11.98
N ASN A 29 -15.83 10.17 11.74
CA ASN A 29 -17.17 10.49 12.24
C ASN A 29 -17.59 11.95 11.94
N GLY A 30 -17.38 12.37 10.70
CA GLY A 30 -17.72 13.70 10.17
C GLY A 30 -16.63 14.76 10.34
N ILE A 31 -15.50 14.44 10.99
CA ILE A 31 -14.45 15.41 11.28
C ILE A 31 -13.45 15.47 10.13
N GLN A 32 -13.22 16.66 9.57
CA GLN A 32 -12.23 16.88 8.52
C GLN A 32 -10.82 17.11 9.14
N ASN A 33 -10.20 16.05 9.66
CA ASN A 33 -8.89 16.09 10.32
C ASN A 33 -7.72 15.60 9.44
N PHE A 34 -7.96 15.39 8.16
CA PHE A 34 -6.99 14.88 7.17
C PHE A 34 -6.30 16.01 6.38
N TYR A 35 -5.25 15.69 5.63
CA TYR A 35 -4.60 16.61 4.70
C TYR A 35 -5.42 16.72 3.39
N PRO A 36 -6.01 17.89 3.07
CA PRO A 36 -6.87 18.05 1.90
C PRO A 36 -6.06 18.15 0.61
N LEU A 37 -6.47 17.40 -0.41
CA LEU A 37 -5.85 17.38 -1.73
C LEU A 37 -6.86 17.85 -2.79
N LYS A 38 -6.41 18.65 -3.75
CA LYS A 38 -7.25 19.21 -4.83
C LYS A 38 -7.16 18.41 -6.12
N SER A 39 -6.04 17.77 -6.38
CA SER A 39 -5.80 17.05 -7.64
C SER A 39 -5.11 15.71 -7.45
N ARG A 40 -5.25 14.82 -8.45
CA ARG A 40 -4.51 13.55 -8.49
C ARG A 40 -2.99 13.79 -8.55
N GLN A 41 -2.53 14.80 -9.28
CA GLN A 41 -1.11 15.09 -9.37
C GLN A 41 -0.54 15.54 -8.02
N GLU A 42 -1.26 16.43 -7.33
CA GLU A 42 -0.89 16.87 -5.98
C GLU A 42 -0.82 15.70 -5.01
N GLN A 43 -1.79 14.78 -5.06
CA GLN A 43 -1.80 13.57 -4.24
C GLN A 43 -0.50 12.75 -4.35
N TYR A 44 -0.05 12.45 -5.56
CA TYR A 44 1.19 11.69 -5.76
C TYR A 44 2.43 12.52 -5.43
N ASN A 45 2.45 13.80 -5.78
CA ASN A 45 3.56 14.70 -5.43
C ASN A 45 3.73 14.81 -3.91
N SER A 46 2.64 14.92 -3.15
CA SER A 46 2.67 15.00 -1.69
C SER A 46 3.13 13.70 -1.03
N LEU A 47 2.79 12.52 -1.61
CA LEU A 47 3.33 11.23 -1.16
C LEU A 47 4.84 11.15 -1.40
N LEU A 48 5.28 11.46 -2.62
CA LEU A 48 6.69 11.39 -2.99
C LEU A 48 7.56 12.40 -2.24
N ALA A 49 7.00 13.56 -1.89
CA ALA A 49 7.65 14.58 -1.08
C ALA A 49 7.63 14.28 0.44
N GLY A 50 6.93 13.24 0.88
CA GLY A 50 6.80 12.88 2.31
C GLY A 50 5.98 13.87 3.13
N ILE A 51 5.14 14.69 2.49
CA ILE A 51 4.20 15.61 3.14
C ILE A 51 3.05 14.80 3.78
N ILE A 52 2.62 13.75 3.08
CA ILE A 52 1.64 12.76 3.54
C ILE A 52 2.27 11.38 3.48
N ASP A 53 1.86 10.49 4.39
CA ASP A 53 2.38 9.12 4.46
C ASP A 53 1.46 8.11 3.77
N ALA A 54 0.17 8.43 3.70
CA ALA A 54 -0.84 7.51 3.19
C ALA A 54 -2.01 8.26 2.57
N THR A 55 -2.71 7.58 1.67
CA THR A 55 -3.93 8.05 1.03
C THR A 55 -4.79 6.84 0.64
N PHE A 56 -6.07 7.06 0.38
CA PHE A 56 -7.01 6.03 -0.04
C PHE A 56 -7.25 6.08 -1.55
N LEU A 57 -7.10 4.94 -2.21
CA LEU A 57 -7.44 4.76 -3.62
C LEU A 57 -8.14 3.42 -3.81
N ASP A 58 -8.91 3.32 -4.90
CA ASP A 58 -9.40 2.05 -5.41
C ASP A 58 -8.23 1.13 -5.78
N VAL A 59 -8.33 -0.15 -5.38
CA VAL A 59 -7.25 -1.13 -5.51
C VAL A 59 -6.72 -1.23 -6.93
N GLY A 60 -7.60 -1.29 -7.95
CA GLY A 60 -7.15 -1.38 -9.35
C GLY A 60 -6.38 -0.15 -9.84
N VAL A 61 -6.71 1.05 -9.35
CA VAL A 61 -5.97 2.27 -9.68
C VAL A 61 -4.63 2.28 -8.96
N ALA A 62 -4.62 1.91 -7.68
CA ALA A 62 -3.41 1.84 -6.87
C ALA A 62 -2.41 0.84 -7.46
N GLU A 63 -2.86 -0.40 -7.74
CA GLU A 63 -2.04 -1.45 -8.36
C GLU A 63 -1.44 -0.99 -9.69
N TYR A 64 -2.25 -0.38 -10.56
CA TYR A 64 -1.74 0.12 -11.84
C TYR A 64 -0.68 1.20 -11.63
N MET A 65 -0.95 2.17 -10.76
CA MET A 65 -0.08 3.32 -10.52
C MET A 65 1.25 2.92 -9.90
N THR A 66 1.26 2.04 -8.89
CA THR A 66 2.50 1.60 -8.24
C THR A 66 3.30 0.64 -9.11
N ASN A 67 2.64 -0.21 -9.92
CA ASN A 67 3.33 -1.18 -10.78
C ASN A 67 3.86 -0.58 -12.09
N ASN A 68 3.36 0.59 -12.52
CA ASN A 68 3.70 1.14 -13.84
C ASN A 68 4.24 2.57 -13.84
N ILE A 69 3.86 3.42 -12.87
CA ILE A 69 4.16 4.85 -12.91
C ILE A 69 5.04 5.26 -11.72
N TYR A 70 4.64 4.89 -10.51
CA TYR A 70 5.27 5.31 -9.26
C TYR A 70 5.88 4.11 -8.52
N CYS A 71 6.99 3.59 -9.04
CA CYS A 71 7.66 2.39 -8.50
C CYS A 71 8.15 2.53 -7.05
N ASN A 72 8.30 3.77 -6.56
CA ASN A 72 8.73 4.06 -5.19
C ASN A 72 7.59 4.04 -4.17
N LEU A 73 6.35 3.87 -4.63
CA LEU A 73 5.16 3.77 -3.78
C LEU A 73 4.72 2.32 -3.68
N THR A 74 4.10 1.98 -2.57
CA THR A 74 3.58 0.64 -2.31
C THR A 74 2.17 0.69 -1.75
N LEU A 75 1.40 -0.38 -1.97
CA LEU A 75 0.09 -0.56 -1.35
C LEU A 75 0.31 -1.08 0.07
N VAL A 76 -0.35 -0.46 1.05
CA VAL A 76 -0.19 -0.81 2.47
C VAL A 76 -1.55 -1.15 3.08
N GLY A 77 -1.61 -2.29 3.74
CA GLY A 77 -2.80 -2.76 4.46
C GLY A 77 -3.70 -3.67 3.63
N SER A 78 -4.76 -4.15 4.27
CA SER A 78 -5.84 -4.89 3.62
C SER A 78 -6.90 -3.94 3.08
N ASP A 79 -7.72 -4.43 2.14
CA ASP A 79 -8.91 -3.73 1.66
C ASP A 79 -9.74 -3.21 2.85
N ILE A 80 -9.95 -1.89 2.86
CA ILE A 80 -10.62 -1.16 3.95
C ILE A 80 -12.13 -1.06 3.67
N ASP A 81 -12.51 -1.08 2.39
CA ASP A 81 -13.89 -1.10 1.91
C ASP A 81 -14.04 -2.12 0.79
N LYS A 82 -15.23 -2.72 0.67
CA LYS A 82 -15.59 -3.62 -0.42
C LYS A 82 -16.64 -2.96 -1.31
N SER A 83 -16.19 -2.01 -2.11
CA SER A 83 -17.00 -1.39 -3.16
C SER A 83 -16.69 -2.01 -4.53
N ALA A 84 -17.66 -1.90 -5.44
CA ALA A 84 -17.55 -2.42 -6.79
C ALA A 84 -17.98 -1.34 -7.79
N PHE A 85 -17.32 -1.32 -8.96
CA PHE A 85 -17.75 -0.49 -10.08
C PHE A 85 -19.00 -1.09 -10.74
N GLY A 86 -19.93 -0.21 -11.12
CA GLY A 86 -21.15 -0.60 -11.82
C GLY A 86 -21.46 0.36 -12.96
N ILE A 87 -22.25 -0.10 -13.92
CA ILE A 87 -22.78 0.72 -15.01
C ILE A 87 -24.17 1.20 -14.56
N VAL A 88 -24.39 2.51 -14.60
CA VAL A 88 -25.67 3.11 -14.22
C VAL A 88 -26.50 3.38 -15.47
N THR A 89 -27.72 2.84 -15.50
CA THR A 89 -28.68 3.03 -16.59
C THR A 89 -29.89 3.82 -16.11
N PRO A 90 -30.64 4.50 -17.01
CA PRO A 90 -31.91 5.12 -16.64
C PRO A 90 -32.89 4.12 -16.02
N LYS A 91 -33.75 4.61 -15.13
CA LYS A 91 -34.80 3.78 -14.54
C LYS A 91 -35.74 3.26 -15.63
N GLN A 92 -36.08 1.97 -15.58
CA GLN A 92 -36.94 1.29 -16.57
C GLN A 92 -36.38 1.31 -18.00
N TRP A 93 -35.05 1.34 -18.17
CA TRP A 93 -34.45 1.22 -19.48
C TRP A 93 -34.73 -0.16 -20.09
N LEU A 94 -35.28 -0.18 -21.31
CA LEU A 94 -35.75 -1.39 -22.00
C LEU A 94 -34.65 -2.47 -22.14
N TYR A 95 -33.39 -2.06 -22.28
CA TYR A 95 -32.26 -2.96 -22.51
C TYR A 95 -31.46 -3.29 -21.25
N ALA A 96 -31.92 -2.89 -20.05
CA ALA A 96 -31.17 -3.12 -18.82
C ALA A 96 -30.93 -4.62 -18.58
N HIS A 97 -31.97 -5.45 -18.77
CA HIS A 97 -31.85 -6.90 -18.62
C HIS A 97 -30.89 -7.51 -19.64
N ASP A 98 -31.02 -7.12 -20.92
CA ASP A 98 -30.15 -7.62 -21.98
C ASP A 98 -28.69 -7.23 -21.73
N LEU A 99 -28.43 -6.01 -21.24
CA LEU A 99 -27.09 -5.56 -20.87
C LEU A 99 -26.50 -6.46 -19.77
N ASP A 100 -27.25 -6.72 -18.71
CA ASP A 100 -26.79 -7.56 -17.59
C ASP A 100 -26.44 -8.97 -18.04
N VAL A 101 -27.31 -9.59 -18.87
CA VAL A 101 -27.08 -10.93 -19.42
C VAL A 101 -25.83 -10.98 -20.30
N ASN A 102 -25.62 -9.96 -21.14
CA ASN A 102 -24.43 -9.89 -21.99
C ASN A 102 -23.15 -9.68 -21.18
N ILE A 103 -23.18 -8.85 -20.13
CA ILE A 103 -22.04 -8.66 -19.22
C ILE A 103 -21.69 -9.98 -18.51
N LEU A 104 -22.71 -10.73 -18.06
CA LEU A 104 -22.49 -12.02 -17.42
C LEU A 104 -21.86 -13.02 -18.40
N SER A 105 -22.37 -13.09 -19.63
CA SER A 105 -21.80 -13.94 -20.69
C SER A 105 -20.33 -13.59 -20.97
N LEU A 106 -19.97 -12.30 -21.03
CA LEU A 106 -18.58 -11.87 -21.19
C LEU A 106 -17.69 -12.28 -20.01
N ARG A 107 -18.23 -12.31 -18.80
CA ARG A 107 -17.52 -12.78 -17.61
C ARG A 107 -17.30 -14.29 -17.66
N GLU A 108 -18.34 -15.06 -17.98
CA GLU A 108 -18.27 -16.53 -18.09
C GLU A 108 -17.33 -16.98 -19.21
N ALA A 109 -17.30 -16.24 -20.31
CA ALA A 109 -16.37 -16.47 -21.42
C ALA A 109 -14.91 -16.07 -21.08
N GLY A 110 -14.66 -15.42 -19.94
CA GLY A 110 -13.33 -14.98 -19.52
C GLY A 110 -12.83 -13.71 -20.23
N ALA A 111 -13.66 -13.03 -21.03
CA ALA A 111 -13.27 -11.84 -21.78
C ALA A 111 -12.88 -10.67 -20.84
N LEU A 112 -13.57 -10.54 -19.70
CA LEU A 112 -13.24 -9.53 -18.69
C LEU A 112 -11.88 -9.80 -18.03
N ASP A 113 -11.53 -11.07 -17.79
CA ASP A 113 -10.24 -11.44 -17.24
C ASP A 113 -9.10 -11.20 -18.25
N GLU A 114 -9.35 -11.43 -19.53
CA GLU A 114 -8.41 -11.08 -20.60
C GLU A 114 -8.14 -9.58 -20.64
N LEU A 115 -9.19 -8.76 -20.58
CA LEU A 115 -9.07 -7.30 -20.50
C LEU A 115 -8.31 -6.86 -19.25
N LYS A 116 -8.60 -7.46 -18.10
CA LYS A 116 -7.88 -7.19 -16.84
C LYS A 116 -6.39 -7.47 -17.01
N ARG A 117 -6.02 -8.62 -17.57
CA ARG A 117 -4.62 -8.97 -17.84
C ARG A 117 -3.96 -7.97 -18.80
N LYS A 118 -4.64 -7.64 -19.89
CA LYS A 118 -4.11 -6.74 -20.91
C LYS A 118 -3.81 -5.34 -20.37
N TRP A 119 -4.71 -4.79 -19.55
CA TRP A 119 -4.61 -3.39 -19.11
C TRP A 119 -3.95 -3.20 -17.74
N PHE A 120 -4.05 -4.18 -16.83
CA PHE A 120 -3.59 -4.02 -15.44
C PHE A 120 -2.42 -4.92 -15.04
N GLN A 121 -2.14 -6.01 -15.77
CA GLN A 121 -1.02 -6.92 -15.43
C GLN A 121 0.29 -6.59 -16.14
N SER A 122 0.32 -5.59 -17.02
CA SER A 122 1.59 -5.00 -17.45
C SER A 122 2.30 -4.40 -16.24
N ARG A 123 3.58 -4.71 -16.07
CA ARG A 123 4.44 -4.13 -15.02
C ARG A 123 5.64 -3.49 -15.68
N THR A 124 5.66 -2.17 -15.72
CA THR A 124 6.82 -1.40 -16.21
C THR A 124 7.88 -1.25 -15.14
N CYS A 125 7.47 -1.15 -13.87
CA CYS A 125 8.41 -1.22 -12.75
C CYS A 125 8.94 -2.65 -12.71
N SER A 126 10.26 -2.81 -12.84
CA SER A 126 10.91 -4.06 -12.42
C SER A 126 10.52 -4.31 -10.97
N LEU A 127 10.31 -5.57 -10.58
CA LEU A 127 10.57 -5.92 -9.18
C LEU A 127 12.02 -5.46 -8.99
N SER A 128 12.24 -4.31 -8.36
CA SER A 128 13.54 -3.99 -7.83
C SER A 128 13.89 -5.18 -6.96
N SER A 129 14.78 -5.98 -7.51
CA SER A 129 15.18 -7.30 -7.07
C SER A 129 15.46 -7.25 -5.60
N GLU A 130 14.47 -7.67 -4.82
CA GLU A 130 14.55 -7.79 -3.38
C GLU A 130 14.89 -6.43 -2.72
N ILE A 131 14.16 -6.11 -1.67
CA ILE A 131 14.88 -5.51 -0.56
C ILE A 131 15.92 -6.60 -0.25
N SER A 132 17.14 -6.46 -0.78
CA SER A 132 18.32 -6.96 -0.10
C SER A 132 18.10 -6.41 1.29
N THR A 133 17.58 -7.26 2.16
CA THR A 133 17.42 -6.96 3.58
C THR A 133 18.85 -6.91 4.04
N THR A 134 19.50 -5.77 3.77
CA THR A 134 20.79 -5.43 4.32
C THR A 134 20.52 -5.53 5.79
N ILE A 135 21.03 -6.61 6.39
CA ILE A 135 20.84 -6.87 7.80
C ILE A 135 21.37 -5.61 8.49
N GLU A 136 20.45 -4.81 9.01
CA GLU A 136 20.79 -3.55 9.64
C GLU A 136 21.73 -3.90 10.79
N VAL A 137 22.85 -3.18 10.93
CA VAL A 137 23.92 -3.53 11.88
C VAL A 137 23.37 -3.65 13.31
N GLU A 138 22.27 -2.97 13.59
CA GLU A 138 21.50 -3.08 14.83
C GLU A 138 21.00 -4.51 15.13
N ALA A 139 20.53 -5.25 14.11
CA ALA A 139 20.12 -6.64 14.25
C ALA A 139 21.30 -7.60 14.50
N LEU A 140 22.52 -7.21 14.14
CA LEU A 140 23.77 -7.95 14.40
C LEU A 140 24.41 -7.60 15.75
N GLY A 141 23.90 -6.60 16.48
CA GLY A 141 24.48 -6.11 17.73
C GLY A 141 24.60 -7.19 18.80
N GLY A 142 23.59 -8.06 18.93
CA GLY A 142 23.62 -9.18 19.88
C GLY A 142 24.74 -10.20 19.59
N LEU A 143 25.03 -10.46 18.31
CA LEU A 143 26.09 -11.36 17.90
C LEU A 143 27.47 -10.78 18.27
N PHE A 144 27.72 -9.51 17.95
CA PHE A 144 28.98 -8.84 18.30
C PHE A 144 29.21 -8.78 19.81
N LEU A 145 28.18 -8.50 20.60
CA LEU A 145 28.27 -8.50 22.07
C LEU A 145 28.61 -9.89 22.61
N SER A 146 27.97 -10.95 22.09
CA SER A 146 28.27 -12.32 22.51
C SER A 146 29.72 -12.71 22.22
N PHE A 147 30.23 -12.36 21.05
CA PHE A 147 31.62 -12.61 20.65
C PHE A 147 32.62 -11.86 21.55
N ALA A 148 32.33 -10.59 21.87
CA ALA A 148 33.17 -9.77 22.75
C ALA A 148 33.25 -10.34 24.17
N VAL A 149 32.12 -10.78 24.74
CA VAL A 149 32.07 -11.39 26.08
C VAL A 149 32.84 -12.71 26.13
N ILE A 150 32.66 -13.58 25.11
CA ILE A 150 33.37 -14.86 25.05
C ILE A 150 34.88 -14.66 24.91
N THR A 151 35.29 -13.70 24.06
CA THR A 151 36.71 -13.41 23.80
C THR A 151 37.39 -12.83 25.05
N THR A 152 36.74 -11.88 25.74
CA THR A 152 37.28 -11.30 26.98
C THR A 152 37.38 -12.33 28.09
N LEU A 153 36.35 -13.18 28.29
CA LEU A 153 36.40 -14.26 29.27
C LEU A 153 37.51 -15.27 28.97
N SER A 154 37.69 -15.63 27.69
CA SER A 154 38.74 -16.56 27.25
C SER A 154 40.14 -15.99 27.51
N LEU A 155 40.36 -14.69 27.24
CA LEU A 155 41.62 -14.01 27.52
C LEU A 155 41.91 -13.94 29.02
N LEU A 156 40.90 -13.64 29.86
CA LEU A 156 41.05 -13.61 31.31
C LEU A 156 41.44 -14.99 31.88
N LEU A 157 40.76 -16.05 31.43
CA LEU A 157 41.09 -17.42 31.85
C LEU A 157 42.48 -17.85 31.37
N PHE A 158 42.89 -17.43 30.18
CA PHE A 158 44.22 -17.71 29.66
C PHE A 158 45.30 -17.02 30.52
N LEU A 159 45.11 -15.75 30.85
CA LEU A 159 46.06 -15.00 31.69
C LEU A 159 46.15 -15.58 33.11
N TRP A 160 45.01 -15.90 33.75
CA TRP A 160 45.02 -16.54 35.07
C TRP A 160 45.64 -17.94 35.09
N LYS A 161 45.54 -18.69 33.99
CA LYS A 161 46.18 -20.01 33.90
C LYS A 161 47.69 -19.92 33.59
N ASN A 162 48.14 -18.81 33.03
CA ASN A 162 49.54 -18.57 32.67
C ASN A 162 50.28 -17.69 33.70
N ASP A 163 49.64 -17.35 34.82
CA ASP A 163 50.34 -16.89 36.02
C ASP A 163 51.15 -18.07 36.60
N PRO A 164 52.49 -17.93 36.76
CA PRO A 164 53.37 -19.01 37.23
C PRO A 164 53.16 -19.41 38.69
#